data_AF-A0A5B7WRB4-F1
#
_entry.id   AF-A0A5B7WRB4-F1
#
_cell.length_a   1.000
_cell.length_b   1.000
_cell.length_c   1.000
_cell.angle_alpha   90.00
_cell.angle_beta   90.00
_cell.angle_gamma   90.00
#
_symmetry.space_group_name_H-M   'P 1'
#
loop_
_entity.id
_entity.type
_entity.pdbx_description
1 polymer ?
#
loop_
_entity_poly.entity_id
_entity_poly.type
_entity_poly.pdbx_seq_one_letter_code
_entity_poly.pdbx_strand_id
1 'polypeptide(L)'
;MNLSTYLSLLEKSESTLAESFRQVAEGHGHEPDVHFICQTLAKQCDEHQRALQTIVRRYGQGDVDDEPERLHADGLSETRKGPLGLLRDLQDLYLLASLVDITWTMVKQAGQGLRDEELLDVVRACEEETEKQLKWLSTRMKQAAPQALLIAE
;
A
#
# COMPACT_ATOMS: atom_id res chain seq x y z
N MET A 1 -3.51 23.70 4.39
CA MET A 1 -4.33 22.90 5.34
C MET A 1 -3.70 21.53 5.39
N ASN A 2 -3.45 20.94 6.57
CA ASN A 2 -2.66 19.70 6.66
C ASN A 2 -3.30 18.49 5.95
N LEU A 3 -4.60 18.54 5.63
CA LEU A 3 -5.25 17.51 4.81
C LEU A 3 -4.61 17.39 3.42
N SER A 4 -4.22 18.49 2.76
CA SER A 4 -3.58 18.41 1.43
C SER A 4 -2.25 17.67 1.49
N THR A 5 -1.51 17.78 2.60
CA THR A 5 -0.26 17.02 2.83
C THR A 5 -0.53 15.53 2.97
N TYR A 6 -1.55 15.14 3.75
CA TYR A 6 -1.96 13.73 3.88
C TYR A 6 -2.50 13.14 2.59
N LEU A 7 -3.22 13.92 1.78
CA LEU A 7 -3.67 13.49 0.45
C LEU A 7 -2.47 13.24 -0.50
N SER A 8 -1.48 14.13 -0.50
CA SER A 8 -0.23 13.91 -1.26
C SER A 8 0.56 12.69 -0.75
N LEU A 9 0.64 12.50 0.58
CA LEU A 9 1.28 11.33 1.19
C LEU A 9 0.60 10.04 0.74
N LEU A 10 -0.73 10.03 0.72
CA LEU A 10 -1.53 8.89 0.31
C LEU A 10 -1.34 8.57 -1.19
N GLU A 11 -1.37 9.57 -2.06
CA GLU A 11 -1.09 9.43 -3.49
C GLU A 11 0.29 8.80 -3.74
N LYS A 12 1.33 9.30 -3.05
CA LYS A 12 2.69 8.78 -3.13
C LYS A 12 2.78 7.35 -2.58
N SER A 13 2.17 7.08 -1.42
CA SER A 13 2.22 5.77 -0.77
C SER A 13 1.52 4.69 -1.58
N GLU A 14 0.36 5.00 -2.19
CA GLU A 14 -0.34 4.10 -3.12
C GLU A 14 0.51 3.82 -4.37
N SER A 15 1.24 4.82 -4.88
CA SER A 15 2.15 4.64 -6.03
C SER A 15 3.26 3.68 -5.70
N THR A 16 3.93 3.93 -4.57
CA THR A 16 5.03 3.11 -4.07
C THR A 16 4.56 1.68 -3.81
N LEU A 17 3.37 1.51 -3.23
CA LEU A 17 2.80 0.19 -2.94
C LEU A 17 2.47 -0.56 -4.24
N ALA A 18 1.87 0.11 -5.23
CA ALA A 18 1.57 -0.48 -6.53
C ALA A 18 2.84 -0.97 -7.25
N GLU A 19 3.88 -0.14 -7.28
CA GLU A 19 5.19 -0.49 -7.86
C GLU A 19 5.84 -1.65 -7.10
N SER A 20 5.79 -1.62 -5.77
CA SER A 20 6.33 -2.68 -4.92
C SER A 20 5.61 -4.02 -5.14
N PHE A 21 4.28 -4.01 -5.28
CA PHE A 21 3.52 -5.21 -5.62
C PHE A 21 3.93 -5.77 -6.99
N ARG A 22 4.13 -4.91 -7.99
CA ARG A 22 4.64 -5.33 -9.31
C ARG A 22 6.04 -5.93 -9.21
N GLN A 23 6.94 -5.30 -8.44
CA GLN A 23 8.29 -5.79 -8.20
C GLN A 23 8.29 -7.19 -7.57
N VAL A 24 7.46 -7.41 -6.54
CA VAL A 24 7.33 -8.73 -5.89
C VAL A 24 6.70 -9.77 -6.82
N ALA A 25 5.69 -9.37 -7.61
CA ALA A 25 5.07 -10.27 -8.59
C ALA A 25 6.07 -10.77 -9.63
N GLU A 26 6.97 -9.91 -10.10
CA GLU A 26 8.02 -10.26 -11.06
C GLU A 26 9.12 -11.10 -10.40
N GLY A 27 9.69 -10.60 -9.30
CA GLY A 27 10.84 -11.23 -8.64
C GLY A 27 10.55 -12.60 -8.03
N HIS A 28 9.29 -12.86 -7.65
CA HIS A 28 8.83 -14.14 -7.12
C HIS A 28 7.89 -14.88 -8.08
N GLY A 29 7.98 -14.62 -9.40
CA GLY A 29 7.07 -15.19 -10.41
C GLY A 29 6.97 -16.73 -10.46
N HIS A 30 7.93 -17.44 -9.85
CA HIS A 30 7.87 -18.89 -9.64
C HIS A 30 6.78 -19.37 -8.67
N GLU A 31 6.18 -18.45 -7.90
CA GLU A 31 5.06 -18.68 -6.97
C GLU A 31 3.80 -18.09 -7.63
N PRO A 32 2.98 -18.91 -8.32
CA PRO A 32 1.93 -18.37 -9.19
C PRO A 32 0.88 -17.54 -8.44
N ASP A 33 0.56 -17.92 -7.20
CA ASP A 33 -0.38 -17.17 -6.37
C ASP A 33 0.16 -15.76 -6.06
N VAL A 34 1.45 -15.65 -5.69
CA VAL A 34 2.12 -14.36 -5.46
C VAL A 34 2.10 -13.53 -6.73
N HIS A 35 2.46 -14.12 -7.87
CA HIS A 35 2.52 -13.40 -9.15
C HIS A 35 1.18 -12.76 -9.54
N PHE A 36 0.11 -13.55 -9.58
CA PHE A 36 -1.19 -13.05 -10.05
C PHE A 36 -1.91 -12.19 -9.02
N ILE A 37 -1.80 -12.53 -7.73
CA ILE A 37 -2.47 -11.75 -6.68
C ILE A 37 -1.78 -10.41 -6.54
N CYS A 38 -0.45 -10.33 -6.45
CA CYS A 38 0.24 -9.03 -6.35
C CYS A 38 -0.03 -8.13 -7.55
N GLN A 39 -0.14 -8.65 -8.79
CA GLN A 39 -0.59 -7.83 -9.93
C GLN A 39 -2.00 -7.28 -9.75
N THR A 40 -2.91 -8.09 -9.19
CA THR A 40 -4.28 -7.64 -8.89
C THR A 40 -4.27 -6.54 -7.83
N LEU A 41 -3.49 -6.70 -6.76
CA LEU A 41 -3.39 -5.71 -5.69
C LEU A 41 -2.73 -4.41 -6.19
N ALA A 42 -1.72 -4.49 -7.06
CA ALA A 42 -1.14 -3.32 -7.71
C ALA A 42 -2.16 -2.53 -8.52
N LYS A 43 -3.04 -3.23 -9.25
CA LYS A 43 -4.11 -2.59 -10.02
C LYS A 43 -5.12 -1.88 -9.11
N GLN A 44 -5.43 -2.43 -7.94
CA GLN A 44 -6.29 -1.78 -6.95
C GLN A 44 -5.68 -0.46 -6.47
N CYS A 45 -4.38 -0.45 -6.14
CA CYS A 45 -3.66 0.77 -5.80
C CYS A 45 -3.74 1.82 -6.92
N ASP A 46 -3.56 1.42 -8.19
CA ASP A 46 -3.71 2.34 -9.33
C ASP A 46 -5.15 2.88 -9.44
N GLU A 47 -6.16 2.10 -9.07
CA GLU A 47 -7.57 2.50 -9.03
C GLU A 47 -7.87 3.45 -7.86
N HIS A 48 -7.28 3.21 -6.68
CA HIS A 48 -7.34 4.12 -5.52
C HIS A 48 -6.80 5.50 -5.88
N GLN A 49 -5.63 5.55 -6.53
CA GLN A 49 -5.03 6.81 -6.99
C GLN A 49 -5.97 7.58 -7.93
N ARG A 50 -6.60 6.89 -8.89
CA ARG A 50 -7.56 7.52 -9.81
C ARG A 50 -8.78 8.07 -9.07
N ALA A 51 -9.31 7.33 -8.10
CA ALA A 51 -10.43 7.78 -7.26
C ALA A 51 -10.06 9.03 -6.44
N LEU A 52 -8.81 9.12 -5.98
CA LEU A 52 -8.30 10.23 -5.18
C LEU A 52 -8.10 11.53 -5.99
N GLN A 53 -7.93 11.46 -7.32
CA GLN A 53 -7.63 12.63 -8.16
C GLN A 53 -8.65 13.76 -8.03
N THR A 54 -9.95 13.44 -7.95
CA THR A 54 -11.00 14.47 -7.81
C THR A 54 -10.86 15.21 -6.48
N ILE A 55 -10.60 14.48 -5.40
CA ILE A 55 -10.39 15.01 -4.05
C ILE A 55 -9.14 15.88 -4.00
N VAL A 56 -8.02 15.40 -4.56
CA VAL A 56 -6.74 16.12 -4.60
C VAL A 56 -6.87 17.41 -5.40
N ARG A 57 -7.58 17.42 -6.52
CA ARG A 57 -7.86 18.65 -7.28
C ARG A 57 -8.68 19.67 -6.48
N ARG A 58 -9.57 19.22 -5.60
CA ARG A 58 -10.41 20.08 -4.77
C ARG A 58 -9.67 20.68 -3.58
N TYR A 59 -8.88 19.87 -2.87
CA TYR A 59 -8.17 20.29 -1.65
C TYR A 59 -6.74 20.77 -1.88
N GLY A 60 -6.20 20.57 -3.08
CA GLY A 60 -4.83 20.88 -3.47
C GLY A 60 -3.86 19.76 -3.09
N GLN A 61 -2.67 19.82 -3.70
CA GLN A 61 -1.49 19.05 -3.27
C GLN A 61 -0.73 19.85 -2.23
N GLY A 62 -0.43 19.22 -1.08
CA GLY A 62 0.54 19.75 -0.13
C GLY A 62 1.96 19.41 -0.56
N ASP A 63 2.92 20.25 -0.16
CA ASP A 63 4.34 19.92 -0.26
C ASP A 63 4.63 18.73 0.66
N VAL A 64 5.05 17.60 0.10
CA VAL A 64 5.41 16.42 0.89
C VAL A 64 6.82 16.58 1.47
N ASP A 65 7.62 17.51 0.93
CA ASP A 65 9.00 17.80 1.35
C ASP A 65 9.08 18.67 2.62
N ASP A 66 8.00 19.34 3.03
CA ASP A 66 7.97 20.17 4.25
C ASP A 66 7.59 19.36 5.52
N GLU A 67 7.26 18.06 5.35
CA GLU A 67 7.19 17.08 6.43
C GLU A 67 8.48 16.23 6.43
N PRO A 68 9.20 16.13 7.56
CA PRO A 68 10.59 15.68 7.57
C PRO A 68 10.72 14.21 7.14
N GLU A 69 11.22 13.97 5.93
CA GLU A 69 12.01 12.84 5.35
C GLU A 69 11.70 11.37 5.74
N ARG A 70 10.86 11.11 6.76
CA ARG A 70 10.68 9.82 7.45
C ARG A 70 9.38 9.11 7.08
N LEU A 71 8.45 9.81 6.43
CA LEU A 71 7.18 9.24 5.95
C LEU A 71 7.28 8.75 4.49
N HIS A 72 8.40 8.98 3.82
CA HIS A 72 8.72 8.29 2.58
C HIS A 72 9.12 6.87 2.90
N ALA A 73 8.17 5.95 2.80
CA ALA A 73 8.55 4.56 2.72
C ALA A 73 9.17 4.34 1.32
N ASP A 74 10.45 3.97 1.30
CA ASP A 74 11.09 3.55 0.07
C ASP A 74 10.40 2.27 -0.42
N GLY A 75 9.96 2.27 -1.68
CA GLY A 75 9.40 1.09 -2.31
C GLY A 75 10.45 0.01 -2.52
N LEU A 76 10.00 -1.21 -2.82
CA LEU A 76 10.92 -2.27 -3.22
C LEU A 76 11.42 -1.99 -4.63
N SER A 77 12.72 -1.72 -4.78
CA SER A 77 13.39 -1.59 -6.08
C SER A 77 13.98 -2.91 -6.58
N GLU A 78 14.26 -3.84 -5.67
CA GLU A 78 14.79 -5.17 -5.97
C GLU A 78 14.13 -6.20 -5.06
N THR A 79 13.98 -7.43 -5.56
CA THR A 79 13.48 -8.58 -4.76
C THR A 79 14.62 -9.45 -4.26
N ARG A 80 14.43 -10.00 -3.07
CA ARG A 80 15.36 -10.98 -2.48
C ARG A 80 15.08 -12.37 -3.06
N LYS A 81 16.10 -13.24 -3.05
CA LYS A 81 15.98 -14.59 -3.62
C LYS A 81 15.54 -15.63 -2.59
N GLY A 82 14.88 -16.67 -3.08
CA GLY A 82 14.54 -17.87 -2.31
C GLY A 82 13.41 -17.66 -1.28
N PRO A 83 13.05 -18.71 -0.53
CA PRO A 83 11.90 -18.69 0.38
C PRO A 83 11.99 -17.63 1.48
N LEU A 84 13.18 -17.41 2.04
CA LEU A 84 13.41 -16.35 3.03
C LEU A 84 13.32 -14.95 2.40
N GLY A 85 13.76 -14.81 1.14
CA GLY A 85 13.63 -13.59 0.37
C GLY A 85 12.16 -13.22 0.16
N LEU A 86 11.33 -14.16 -0.29
CA LEU A 86 9.89 -13.97 -0.42
C LEU A 86 9.26 -13.52 0.90
N LEU A 87 9.59 -14.19 2.00
CA LEU A 87 9.02 -13.85 3.30
C LEU A 87 9.35 -12.40 3.71
N ARG A 88 10.58 -11.93 3.47
CA ARG A 88 10.99 -10.55 3.76
C ARG A 88 10.35 -9.54 2.82
N ASP A 89 10.24 -9.87 1.54
CA ASP A 89 9.60 -8.97 0.57
C ASP A 89 8.10 -8.81 0.87
N LEU A 90 7.42 -9.89 1.31
CA LEU A 90 6.04 -9.81 1.82
C LEU A 90 5.90 -9.00 3.12
N GLN A 91 6.92 -9.02 3.99
CA GLN A 91 6.95 -8.16 5.18
C GLN A 91 7.08 -6.68 4.82
N ASP A 92 7.96 -6.35 3.86
CA ASP A 92 8.13 -4.99 3.38
C ASP A 92 6.83 -4.47 2.73
N LEU A 93 6.16 -5.29 1.91
CA LEU A 93 4.81 -4.98 1.40
C LEU A 93 3.78 -4.76 2.51
N TYR A 94 3.81 -5.58 3.58
CA TYR A 94 2.89 -5.44 4.70
C TYR A 94 3.10 -4.11 5.44
N LEU A 95 4.34 -3.66 5.61
CA LEU A 95 4.66 -2.37 6.21
C LEU A 95 4.15 -1.20 5.36
N LEU A 96 4.38 -1.26 4.04
CA LEU A 96 3.87 -0.26 3.09
C LEU A 96 2.34 -0.20 3.09
N ALA A 97 1.67 -1.36 2.98
CA ALA A 97 0.21 -1.43 3.04
C ALA A 97 -0.35 -0.93 4.39
N SER A 98 0.36 -1.16 5.50
CA SER A 98 -0.04 -0.67 6.82
C SER A 98 0.07 0.86 6.93
N LEU A 99 1.09 1.45 6.28
CA LEU A 99 1.20 2.91 6.17
C LEU A 99 0.03 3.49 5.37
N VAL A 100 -0.32 2.87 4.24
CA VAL A 100 -1.48 3.28 3.42
C VAL A 100 -2.77 3.20 4.23
N ASP A 101 -3.02 2.09 4.92
CA ASP A 101 -4.19 1.85 5.75
C ASP A 101 -4.38 2.90 6.86
N ILE A 102 -3.32 3.17 7.62
CA ILE A 102 -3.39 4.17 8.70
C ILE A 102 -3.54 5.58 8.15
N THR A 103 -3.00 5.86 6.95
CA THR A 103 -3.16 7.15 6.28
C THR A 103 -4.60 7.35 5.79
N TRP A 104 -5.23 6.33 5.20
CA TRP A 104 -6.66 6.32 4.90
C TRP A 104 -7.49 6.61 6.15
N THR A 105 -7.13 6.01 7.29
CA THR A 105 -7.80 6.26 8.57
C THR A 105 -7.69 7.73 9.01
N MET A 106 -6.53 8.38 8.86
CA MET A 106 -6.37 9.81 9.19
C MET A 106 -7.22 10.70 8.26
N VAL A 107 -7.23 10.41 6.96
CA VAL A 107 -8.03 11.14 5.96
C VAL A 107 -9.53 10.95 6.22
N LYS A 108 -9.96 9.76 6.65
CA LYS A 108 -11.34 9.49 7.08
C LYS A 108 -11.78 10.42 8.20
N GLN A 109 -10.96 10.57 9.24
CA GLN A 109 -11.28 11.45 10.38
C GLN A 109 -11.42 12.91 9.92
N ALA A 110 -10.54 13.37 9.02
CA ALA A 110 -10.64 14.70 8.43
C ALA A 110 -11.94 14.87 7.61
N GLY A 111 -12.28 13.88 6.77
CA GLY A 111 -13.53 13.88 6.00
C GLY A 111 -14.78 13.92 6.87
N GLN A 112 -14.78 13.19 7.99
CA GLN A 112 -15.88 13.24 8.97
C GLN A 112 -16.01 14.63 9.61
N GLY A 113 -14.90 15.26 9.97
CA GLY A 113 -14.89 16.63 10.50
C GLY A 113 -15.38 17.67 9.50
N LEU A 114 -15.07 17.49 8.21
CA LEU A 114 -15.51 18.35 7.11
C LEU A 114 -16.93 18.05 6.61
N ARG A 115 -17.52 16.90 6.99
CA ARG A 115 -18.79 16.37 6.47
C ARG A 115 -18.79 16.25 4.94
N ASP A 116 -17.67 15.80 4.42
CA ASP A 116 -17.44 15.66 2.98
C ASP A 116 -17.78 14.23 2.54
N GLU A 117 -19.03 14.01 2.16
CA GLU A 117 -19.52 12.68 1.77
C GLU A 117 -18.78 12.12 0.55
N GLU A 118 -18.38 12.97 -0.40
CA GLU A 118 -17.63 12.53 -1.58
C GLU A 118 -16.25 11.96 -1.19
N LEU A 119 -15.54 12.62 -0.26
CA LEU A 119 -14.30 12.09 0.30
C LEU A 119 -14.54 10.81 1.08
N LEU A 120 -15.58 10.77 1.92
CA LEU A 120 -15.88 9.61 2.75
C LEU A 120 -16.22 8.37 1.91
N ASP A 121 -16.86 8.53 0.77
CA ASP A 121 -17.15 7.42 -0.14
C ASP A 121 -15.89 6.86 -0.80
N VAL A 122 -14.97 7.73 -1.23
CA VAL A 122 -13.66 7.30 -1.76
C VAL A 122 -12.86 6.56 -0.67
N VAL A 123 -12.78 7.13 0.54
CA VAL A 123 -12.07 6.55 1.68
C VAL A 123 -12.62 5.16 2.01
N ARG A 124 -13.94 5.01 2.07
CA ARG A 124 -14.59 3.74 2.44
C ARG A 124 -14.29 2.62 1.44
N ALA A 125 -14.32 2.94 0.15
CA ALA A 125 -13.97 1.98 -0.89
C ALA A 125 -12.51 1.54 -0.79
N CYS A 126 -11.58 2.49 -0.64
CA CYS A 126 -10.15 2.21 -0.65
C CYS A 126 -9.66 1.55 0.66
N GLU A 127 -10.21 1.93 1.81
CA GLU A 127 -9.86 1.30 3.10
C GLU A 127 -10.28 -0.18 3.12
N GLU A 128 -11.49 -0.50 2.63
CA GLU A 128 -11.97 -1.89 2.59
C GLU A 128 -11.13 -2.79 1.69
N GLU A 129 -10.57 -2.26 0.60
CA GLU A 129 -9.65 -3.00 -0.26
C GLU A 129 -8.27 -3.14 0.38
N THR A 130 -7.75 -2.07 1.01
CA THR A 130 -6.46 -2.09 1.72
C THR A 130 -6.48 -3.09 2.88
N GLU A 131 -7.57 -3.17 3.65
CA GLU A 131 -7.74 -4.19 4.70
C GLU A 131 -7.66 -5.62 4.14
N LYS A 132 -8.23 -5.87 2.96
CA LYS A 132 -8.14 -7.17 2.28
C LYS A 132 -6.71 -7.47 1.83
N GLN A 133 -5.97 -6.48 1.34
CA GLN A 133 -4.55 -6.62 0.98
C GLN A 133 -3.72 -7.03 2.21
N LEU A 134 -3.86 -6.33 3.34
CA LEU A 134 -3.18 -6.64 4.60
C LEU A 134 -3.50 -8.06 5.09
N LYS A 135 -4.77 -8.46 5.02
CA LYS A 135 -5.22 -9.80 5.40
C LYS A 135 -4.59 -10.88 4.51
N TRP A 136 -4.51 -10.64 3.21
CA TRP A 136 -3.86 -11.57 2.29
C TRP A 136 -2.36 -11.69 2.59
N LEU A 137 -1.65 -10.57 2.72
CA LEU A 137 -0.22 -10.54 3.05
C LEU A 137 0.08 -11.31 4.34
N SER A 138 -0.68 -11.04 5.41
CA SER A 138 -0.53 -11.76 6.69
C SER A 138 -0.77 -13.26 6.54
N THR A 139 -1.80 -13.65 5.78
CA THR A 139 -2.11 -15.06 5.52
C THR A 139 -0.98 -15.75 4.76
N ARG A 140 -0.49 -15.14 3.68
CA ARG A 140 0.55 -15.72 2.83
C ARG A 140 1.89 -15.83 3.55
N MET A 141 2.24 -14.84 4.38
CA MET A 141 3.41 -14.91 5.25
C MET A 141 3.31 -16.07 6.24
N LYS A 142 2.15 -16.26 6.89
CA LYS A 142 1.93 -17.40 7.81
C LYS A 142 2.09 -18.75 7.12
N GLN A 143 1.67 -18.86 5.85
CA GLN A 143 1.85 -20.07 5.04
C GLN A 143 3.32 -20.30 4.65
N ALA A 144 4.05 -19.25 4.27
CA ALA A 144 5.46 -19.34 3.87
C ALA A 144 6.41 -19.61 5.04
N ALA A 145 6.10 -19.06 6.22
CA ALA A 145 7.03 -18.96 7.34
C ALA A 145 7.63 -20.32 7.79
N PRO A 146 6.88 -21.42 7.96
CA PRO A 146 7.49 -22.68 8.40
C PRO A 146 8.57 -23.18 7.44
N GLN A 147 8.30 -23.18 6.13
CA GLN A 147 9.26 -23.62 5.11
C GLN A 147 10.46 -22.67 5.04
N ALA A 148 10.20 -21.37 5.03
CA ALA A 148 11.24 -20.36 4.89
C ALA A 148 12.15 -20.24 6.12
N LEU A 149 11.65 -20.52 7.33
CA LEU A 149 12.39 -20.32 8.59
C LEU A 149 13.02 -21.58 9.15
N LEU A 150 12.50 -22.77 8.82
CA LEU A 150 12.99 -24.03 9.40
C LEU A 150 13.81 -24.88 8.42
N ILE A 151 13.56 -24.75 7.12
CA ILE A 151 14.09 -25.68 6.11
C ILE A 151 15.03 -24.98 5.11
N ALA A 152 14.93 -23.66 4.94
CA ALA A 152 15.69 -22.95 3.92
C ALA A 152 17.22 -22.98 4.20
N GLU A 153 17.96 -23.71 3.36
CA GLU A 153 19.40 -23.57 3.10
C GLU A 153 19.65 -22.71 1.86
#